data_AF-R8VXY3-F1
#
_entry.id   AF-R8VXY3-F1
#
_cell.length_a   1.000
_cell.length_b   1.000
_cell.length_c   1.000
_cell.angle_alpha   90.00
_cell.angle_beta   90.00
_cell.angle_gamma   90.00
#
_symmetry.space_group_name_H-M   'P 1'
#
loop_
_entity.id
_entity.type
_entity.pdbx_description
1 polymer ?
#
loop_
_entity_poly.entity_id
_entity_poly.type
_entity_poly.pdbx_seq_one_letter_code
_entity_poly.pdbx_strand_id
1 'polypeptide(L)'
;MALPYIPETITVHLGRPDDPTARNVTVPFPDYIKNVASSEIYPTWPEAAIRANMYAQISFALNRIYTEWYRSQGYDFDITNSTAFDQAYVEGRDIFDNISEIADELFNDYLVRPGSVEPLFAQYCDGDRVQCDGLSQWGTVPLAEAGLSPYEILTEFYGPDLAIVRDAPTAPNLGSYPGSPLRLGDVSNDVRTIQLRLNRISNNYPAIPKIYPVDGVFDQGTLDAVKKFQQVFDLTPDGIVGKATWYRIAYLYTAITKLAELNSEGVRLEDVTGIFPDYLRRGDKGDYVRVLQYYLNAIGVFFTGEDQIPIDGDFGTLTEQAVRIFQRDYGLPVDGIVGPQTWAKITEIYNDIGAALPEWEAAAGAPLFPGRLVEGMQGNDVRQVQEWLNILSTEFPDIPKLTADGMFGPRTTQALTTAQSILGLTPTGFVGPITWDTLARQAARIESQTQEVTP
;
A
#
# COMPACT_ATOMS: atom_id res chain seq x y z
N MET A 1 3.74 -1.76 1.58
CA MET A 1 4.74 -2.12 0.56
C MET A 1 4.16 -3.34 -0.12
N ALA A 2 4.28 -3.50 -1.43
CA ALA A 2 3.74 -4.69 -2.10
C ALA A 2 4.64 -5.91 -1.85
N LEU A 3 4.12 -7.11 -2.13
CA LEU A 3 4.97 -8.28 -2.26
C LEU A 3 5.99 -8.05 -3.40
N PRO A 4 7.25 -8.48 -3.25
CA PRO A 4 8.22 -8.35 -4.32
C PRO A 4 7.82 -9.18 -5.54
N TYR A 5 8.10 -8.62 -6.71
CA TYR A 5 7.91 -9.24 -8.01
C TYR A 5 9.14 -8.92 -8.87
N ILE A 6 9.38 -9.73 -9.89
CA ILE A 6 10.46 -9.49 -10.84
C ILE A 6 9.98 -8.47 -11.87
N PRO A 7 10.64 -7.31 -11.98
CA PRO A 7 10.20 -6.29 -12.91
C PRO A 7 10.38 -6.77 -14.35
N GLU A 8 9.41 -6.52 -15.21
CA GLU A 8 9.55 -6.81 -16.65
C GLU A 8 10.73 -6.04 -17.26
N THR A 9 10.96 -4.82 -16.79
CA THR A 9 12.04 -3.94 -17.25
C THR A 9 12.71 -3.18 -16.11
N ILE A 10 13.97 -2.81 -16.32
CA ILE A 10 14.78 -1.99 -15.43
C ILE A 10 15.36 -0.81 -16.20
N THR A 11 15.36 0.37 -15.58
CA THR A 11 15.90 1.61 -16.14
C THR A 11 17.27 1.91 -15.54
N VAL A 12 18.30 1.79 -16.37
CA VAL A 12 19.70 2.01 -16.00
C VAL A 12 20.12 3.43 -16.37
N HIS A 13 20.70 4.16 -15.42
CA HIS A 13 21.31 5.46 -15.65
C HIS A 13 22.79 5.30 -16.02
N LEU A 14 23.19 5.80 -17.19
CA LEU A 14 24.54 5.62 -17.75
C LEU A 14 25.54 6.67 -17.25
N GLY A 15 25.58 6.90 -15.94
CA GLY A 15 26.42 7.91 -15.32
C GLY A 15 26.36 7.89 -13.80
N ARG A 16 26.94 8.93 -13.19
CA ARG A 16 26.78 9.19 -11.76
C ARG A 16 25.31 9.60 -11.50
N PRO A 17 24.72 9.30 -10.33
CA PRO A 17 23.32 9.62 -10.07
C PRO A 17 22.94 11.08 -10.35
N ASP A 18 23.85 12.00 -10.08
CA ASP A 18 23.68 13.45 -10.19
C ASP A 18 24.11 14.03 -11.55
N ASP A 19 24.48 13.20 -12.53
CA ASP A 19 24.87 13.64 -13.87
C ASP A 19 23.64 13.91 -14.77
N PRO A 20 23.28 15.17 -15.02
CA PRO A 20 22.09 15.48 -15.82
C PRO A 20 22.28 15.23 -17.32
N THR A 21 23.51 14.92 -17.76
CA THR A 21 23.83 14.66 -19.17
C THR A 21 23.83 13.17 -19.51
N ALA A 22 23.93 12.32 -18.48
CA ALA A 22 23.80 10.89 -18.63
C ALA A 22 22.35 10.52 -18.96
N ARG A 23 22.19 9.59 -19.90
CA ARG A 23 20.87 9.12 -20.34
C ARG A 23 20.46 7.87 -19.58
N ASN A 24 19.14 7.68 -19.51
CA ASN A 24 18.51 6.47 -19.01
C ASN A 24 18.27 5.48 -20.16
N VAL A 25 18.45 4.19 -19.89
CA VAL A 25 18.16 3.09 -20.82
C VAL A 25 17.28 2.08 -20.12
N THR A 26 16.13 1.78 -20.70
CA THR A 26 15.21 0.76 -20.18
C THR A 26 15.36 -0.52 -20.98
N VAL A 27 15.67 -1.62 -20.29
CA VAL A 27 15.88 -2.94 -20.90
C VAL A 27 15.06 -4.01 -20.15
N PRO A 28 14.78 -5.16 -20.79
CA PRO A 28 14.23 -6.32 -20.07
C PRO A 28 15.12 -6.68 -18.88
N PHE A 29 14.52 -7.01 -17.73
CA PHE A 29 15.30 -7.37 -16.54
C PHE A 29 16.25 -8.57 -16.76
N PRO A 30 15.86 -9.65 -17.48
CA PRO A 30 16.80 -10.72 -17.80
C PRO A 30 18.01 -10.23 -18.61
N ASP A 31 17.81 -9.33 -19.57
CA ASP A 31 18.88 -8.78 -20.41
C ASP A 31 19.84 -7.91 -19.59
N TYR A 32 19.33 -7.19 -18.59
CA TYR A 32 20.16 -6.47 -17.62
C TYR A 32 21.06 -7.42 -16.84
N ILE A 33 20.51 -8.52 -16.30
CA ILE A 33 21.29 -9.49 -15.53
C ILE A 33 22.36 -10.16 -16.39
N LYS A 34 22.04 -10.53 -17.63
CA LYS A 34 23.01 -11.04 -18.61
C LYS A 34 24.18 -10.07 -18.83
N ASN A 35 23.86 -8.77 -18.94
CA ASN A 35 24.84 -7.72 -19.14
C ASN A 35 25.75 -7.55 -17.93
N VAL A 36 25.17 -7.46 -16.72
CA VAL A 36 25.91 -7.30 -15.47
C VAL A 36 26.81 -8.51 -15.22
N ALA A 37 26.27 -9.73 -15.32
CA ALA A 37 27.05 -10.95 -15.16
C ALA A 37 28.22 -11.00 -16.15
N SER A 38 27.97 -10.70 -17.44
CA SER A 38 29.05 -10.67 -18.43
C SER A 38 30.08 -9.55 -18.17
N SER A 39 29.72 -8.51 -17.41
CA SER A 39 30.57 -7.35 -17.08
C SER A 39 31.41 -7.51 -15.85
N GLU A 40 30.99 -8.36 -14.92
CA GLU A 40 31.63 -8.45 -13.61
C GLU A 40 32.25 -9.82 -13.33
N ILE A 41 31.79 -10.89 -13.99
CA ILE A 41 32.30 -12.24 -13.78
C ILE A 41 32.77 -12.88 -15.09
N TYR A 42 33.61 -13.90 -14.96
CA TYR A 42 34.21 -14.56 -16.11
C TYR A 42 33.41 -15.81 -16.50
N PRO A 43 33.12 -16.00 -17.80
CA PRO A 43 32.37 -17.18 -18.27
C PRO A 43 33.15 -18.49 -18.09
N THR A 44 34.45 -18.44 -17.82
CA THR A 44 35.30 -19.61 -17.60
C THR A 44 35.30 -20.09 -16.15
N TRP A 45 34.64 -19.37 -15.23
CA TRP A 45 34.56 -19.80 -13.83
C TRP A 45 33.69 -21.06 -13.68
N PRO A 46 33.90 -21.85 -12.61
CA PRO A 46 33.01 -22.96 -12.30
C PRO A 46 31.55 -22.51 -12.25
N GLU A 47 30.64 -23.31 -12.80
CA GLU A 47 29.22 -22.96 -12.90
C GLU A 47 28.61 -22.59 -11.53
N ALA A 48 29.01 -23.29 -10.46
CA ALA A 48 28.52 -22.99 -9.12
C ALA A 48 28.92 -21.59 -8.62
N ALA A 49 30.12 -21.12 -8.98
CA ALA A 49 30.57 -19.75 -8.70
C ALA A 49 29.76 -18.74 -9.52
N ILE A 50 29.52 -19.00 -10.82
CA ILE A 50 28.71 -18.14 -11.69
C ILE A 50 27.29 -17.98 -11.11
N ARG A 51 26.63 -19.08 -10.76
CA ARG A 51 25.28 -19.07 -10.17
C ARG A 51 25.23 -18.32 -8.84
N ALA A 52 26.21 -18.53 -7.95
CA ALA A 52 26.27 -17.80 -6.67
C ALA A 52 26.40 -16.28 -6.86
N ASN A 53 27.27 -15.85 -7.78
CA ASN A 53 27.40 -14.44 -8.13
C ASN A 53 26.10 -13.88 -8.72
N MET A 54 25.45 -14.63 -9.61
CA MET A 54 24.25 -14.17 -10.29
C MET A 54 23.05 -14.02 -9.32
N TYR A 55 22.89 -14.92 -8.35
CA TYR A 55 21.92 -14.75 -7.27
C TYR A 55 22.13 -13.43 -6.50
N ALA A 56 23.39 -13.09 -6.19
CA ALA A 56 23.70 -11.81 -5.53
C ALA A 56 23.39 -10.62 -6.45
N GLN A 57 23.74 -10.70 -7.73
CA GLN A 57 23.47 -9.65 -8.72
C GLN A 57 21.97 -9.39 -8.91
N ILE A 58 21.17 -10.44 -9.03
CA ILE A 58 19.71 -10.35 -9.16
C ILE A 58 19.10 -9.75 -7.88
N SER A 59 19.48 -10.27 -6.71
CA SER A 59 18.96 -9.80 -5.43
C SER A 59 19.32 -8.33 -5.17
N PHE A 60 20.54 -7.90 -5.52
CA PHE A 60 20.96 -6.50 -5.43
C PHE A 60 20.09 -5.58 -6.30
N ALA A 61 19.94 -5.91 -7.58
CA ALA A 61 19.16 -5.11 -8.53
C ALA A 61 17.69 -5.04 -8.11
N LEU A 62 17.14 -6.19 -7.68
CA LEU A 62 15.76 -6.27 -7.22
C LEU A 62 15.55 -5.47 -5.94
N ASN A 63 16.51 -5.46 -5.01
CA ASN A 63 16.46 -4.63 -3.81
C ASN A 63 16.42 -3.13 -4.15
N ARG A 64 17.22 -2.66 -5.12
CA ARG A 64 17.19 -1.26 -5.58
C ARG A 64 15.80 -0.84 -6.08
N ILE A 65 15.14 -1.73 -6.81
CA ILE A 65 13.79 -1.52 -7.35
C ILE A 65 12.75 -1.58 -6.23
N TYR A 66 12.81 -2.61 -5.38
CA TYR A 66 11.87 -2.83 -4.28
C TYR A 66 11.87 -1.68 -3.27
N THR A 67 13.05 -1.20 -2.91
CA THR A 67 13.22 -0.05 -2.01
C THR A 67 12.99 1.29 -2.69
N GLU A 68 12.83 1.28 -4.01
CA GLU A 68 12.79 2.47 -4.87
C GLU A 68 13.94 3.43 -4.53
N TRP A 69 15.15 2.90 -4.40
CA TRP A 69 16.28 3.62 -3.81
C TRP A 69 16.50 4.97 -4.47
N TYR A 70 16.59 5.01 -5.81
CA TYR A 70 16.77 6.27 -6.54
C TYR A 70 15.45 7.04 -6.72
N ARG A 71 14.35 6.36 -7.05
CA ARG A 71 13.04 7.03 -7.24
C ARG A 71 12.55 7.77 -6.00
N SER A 72 12.77 7.19 -4.82
CA SER A 72 12.42 7.81 -3.54
C SER A 72 13.26 9.06 -3.21
N GLN A 73 14.39 9.23 -3.89
CA GLN A 73 15.26 10.40 -3.82
C GLN A 73 14.97 11.43 -4.94
N GLY A 74 13.96 11.19 -5.78
CA GLY A 74 13.53 12.11 -6.83
C GLY A 74 14.12 11.83 -8.22
N TYR A 75 14.90 10.76 -8.39
CA TYR A 75 15.37 10.31 -9.69
C TYR A 75 14.27 9.54 -10.46
N ASP A 76 14.44 9.39 -11.77
CA ASP A 76 13.50 8.69 -12.66
C ASP A 76 14.05 7.35 -13.19
N PHE A 77 15.14 6.86 -12.62
CA PHE A 77 15.79 5.59 -12.94
C PHE A 77 15.82 4.64 -11.73
N ASP A 78 16.17 3.38 -11.98
CA ASP A 78 16.15 2.30 -10.99
C ASP A 78 17.54 2.00 -10.41
N ILE A 79 18.58 2.13 -11.24
CA ILE A 79 19.96 1.74 -10.91
C ILE A 79 20.96 2.50 -11.79
N THR A 80 22.20 2.67 -11.33
CA THR A 80 23.30 3.20 -12.15
C THR A 80 24.14 2.10 -12.77
N ASN A 81 24.97 2.45 -13.76
CA ASN A 81 25.79 1.50 -14.51
C ASN A 81 27.23 1.33 -13.97
N SER A 82 27.54 1.83 -12.77
CA SER A 82 28.89 1.89 -12.23
C SER A 82 28.99 1.18 -10.89
N THR A 83 30.02 0.35 -10.71
CA THR A 83 30.35 -0.32 -9.44
C THR A 83 30.73 0.64 -8.30
N ALA A 84 30.91 1.93 -8.59
CA ALA A 84 31.06 2.96 -7.57
C ALA A 84 29.76 3.19 -6.77
N PHE A 85 28.60 2.84 -7.33
CA PHE A 85 27.29 3.07 -6.73
C PHE A 85 26.42 1.81 -6.74
N ASP A 86 26.47 1.05 -7.84
CA ASP A 86 25.66 -0.15 -8.09
C ASP A 86 26.49 -1.24 -8.80
N GLN A 87 26.13 -1.59 -10.04
CA GLN A 87 26.68 -2.72 -10.78
C GLN A 87 27.23 -2.25 -12.13
N ALA A 88 28.27 -2.90 -12.64
CA ALA A 88 28.82 -2.61 -13.96
C ALA A 88 27.81 -3.03 -15.05
N TYR A 89 27.31 -2.04 -15.77
CA TYR A 89 26.49 -2.24 -16.96
C TYR A 89 27.11 -1.48 -18.14
N VAL A 90 27.28 -2.19 -19.27
CA VAL A 90 27.84 -1.62 -20.50
C VAL A 90 26.82 -1.78 -21.61
N GLU A 91 26.21 -0.69 -22.07
CA GLU A 91 25.24 -0.76 -23.15
C GLU A 91 25.88 -1.29 -24.45
N GLY A 92 25.21 -2.23 -25.12
CA GLY A 92 25.63 -2.76 -26.42
C GLY A 92 26.80 -3.75 -26.37
N ARG A 93 27.19 -4.25 -25.19
CA ARG A 93 28.23 -5.28 -25.08
C ARG A 93 27.76 -6.65 -25.58
N ASP A 94 28.75 -7.50 -25.89
CA ASP A 94 28.51 -8.92 -26.14
C ASP A 94 28.21 -9.68 -24.83
N ILE A 95 27.34 -10.68 -24.94
CA ILE A 95 26.92 -11.57 -23.86
C ILE A 95 27.48 -12.97 -24.13
N PHE A 96 27.98 -13.64 -23.09
CA PHE A 96 28.49 -15.00 -23.22
C PHE A 96 27.35 -16.01 -23.14
N ASP A 97 27.34 -17.02 -24.02
CA ASP A 97 26.25 -18.01 -24.13
C ASP A 97 25.95 -18.70 -22.79
N ASN A 98 26.97 -19.19 -22.10
CA ASN A 98 26.79 -19.87 -20.81
C ASN A 98 26.26 -18.95 -19.70
N ILE A 99 26.62 -17.66 -19.73
CA ILE A 99 26.05 -16.66 -18.81
C ILE A 99 24.59 -16.39 -19.16
N SER A 100 24.26 -16.30 -20.46
CA SER A 100 22.89 -16.11 -20.90
C SER A 100 21.98 -17.26 -20.45
N GLU A 101 22.42 -18.50 -20.64
CA GLU A 101 21.66 -19.69 -20.25
C GLU A 101 21.37 -19.72 -18.74
N ILE A 102 22.37 -19.43 -17.91
CA ILE A 102 22.19 -19.39 -16.45
C ILE A 102 21.30 -18.20 -16.03
N ALA A 103 21.43 -17.05 -16.70
CA ALA A 103 20.58 -15.89 -16.42
C ALA A 103 19.10 -16.16 -16.75
N ASP A 104 18.83 -16.83 -17.87
CA ASP A 104 17.46 -17.21 -18.26
C ASP A 104 16.84 -18.23 -17.29
N GLU A 105 17.66 -19.04 -16.60
CA GLU A 105 17.19 -19.94 -15.54
C GLU A 105 16.92 -19.20 -14.22
N LEU A 106 17.79 -18.25 -13.85
CA LEU A 106 17.80 -17.67 -12.49
C LEU A 106 17.09 -16.33 -12.37
N PHE A 107 16.76 -15.62 -13.45
CA PHE A 107 16.34 -14.20 -13.39
C PHE A 107 15.14 -13.93 -12.48
N ASN A 108 14.32 -14.95 -12.18
CA ASN A 108 13.16 -14.85 -11.30
C ASN A 108 13.37 -15.47 -9.91
N ASP A 109 14.61 -15.76 -9.54
CA ASP A 109 15.01 -16.19 -8.21
C ASP A 109 15.80 -15.06 -7.50
N TYR A 110 15.59 -14.90 -6.19
CA TYR A 110 16.34 -13.92 -5.41
C TYR A 110 16.55 -14.35 -3.96
N LEU A 111 17.49 -13.68 -3.29
CA LEU A 111 17.87 -14.00 -1.91
C LEU A 111 16.99 -13.25 -0.92
N VAL A 112 16.61 -13.90 0.18
CA VAL A 112 15.88 -13.29 1.30
C VAL A 112 16.43 -13.77 2.64
N ARG A 113 16.14 -13.03 3.70
CA ARG A 113 16.29 -13.54 5.07
C ARG A 113 15.03 -14.29 5.49
N PRO A 114 15.13 -15.47 6.14
CA PRO A 114 13.95 -16.18 6.64
C PRO A 114 13.03 -15.28 7.48
N GLY A 115 11.72 -15.34 7.20
CA GLY A 115 10.71 -14.49 7.86
C GLY A 115 10.58 -13.07 7.30
N SER A 116 11.49 -12.68 6.40
CA SER A 116 11.45 -11.41 5.68
C SER A 116 11.00 -11.64 4.24
N VAL A 117 10.31 -10.65 3.65
CA VAL A 117 9.84 -10.72 2.28
C VAL A 117 10.68 -9.88 1.32
N GLU A 118 11.42 -8.88 1.79
CA GLU A 118 12.21 -8.05 0.90
C GLU A 118 13.35 -8.85 0.25
N PRO A 119 13.72 -8.53 -1.00
CA PRO A 119 14.96 -9.00 -1.57
C PRO A 119 16.12 -8.52 -0.71
N LEU A 120 17.03 -9.42 -0.36
CA LEU A 120 18.25 -9.10 0.36
C LEU A 120 19.05 -8.08 -0.46
N PHE A 121 19.50 -7.00 0.17
CA PHE A 121 20.57 -6.19 -0.40
C PHE A 121 21.87 -6.99 -0.36
N ALA A 122 22.02 -7.89 -1.34
CA ALA A 122 23.12 -8.82 -1.45
C ALA A 122 24.35 -8.07 -1.95
N GLN A 123 24.96 -7.29 -1.06
CA GLN A 123 26.18 -6.55 -1.33
C GLN A 123 27.26 -7.52 -1.81
N TYR A 124 27.97 -7.16 -2.87
CA TYR A 124 29.11 -7.93 -3.35
C TYR A 124 30.19 -7.00 -3.88
N CYS A 125 31.38 -7.55 -4.05
CA CYS A 125 32.54 -6.84 -4.58
C CYS A 125 33.50 -7.84 -5.23
N ASP A 126 34.37 -7.36 -6.10
CA ASP A 126 35.41 -8.15 -6.76
C ASP A 126 36.13 -9.10 -5.78
N GLY A 127 36.48 -8.61 -4.59
CA GLY A 127 36.99 -9.45 -3.51
C GLY A 127 38.48 -9.83 -3.62
N ASP A 128 39.15 -9.42 -4.70
CA ASP A 128 40.62 -9.46 -4.85
C ASP A 128 41.20 -8.07 -4.61
N ARG A 129 40.71 -7.06 -5.33
CA ARG A 129 41.16 -5.66 -5.24
C ARG A 129 40.37 -4.83 -4.24
N VAL A 130 39.11 -5.17 -4.02
CA VAL A 130 38.18 -4.46 -3.15
C VAL A 130 37.50 -5.45 -2.22
N GLN A 131 37.53 -5.19 -0.91
CA GLN A 131 36.87 -6.00 0.10
C GLN A 131 35.56 -5.34 0.54
N CYS A 132 34.57 -6.16 0.88
CA CYS A 132 33.26 -5.76 1.37
C CYS A 132 32.72 -6.82 2.33
N ASP A 133 31.69 -6.48 3.10
CA ASP A 133 31.10 -7.39 4.09
C ASP A 133 30.22 -8.50 3.46
N GLY A 134 29.95 -8.39 2.15
CA GLY A 134 29.14 -9.34 1.41
C GLY A 134 29.97 -10.30 0.55
N LEU A 135 29.42 -10.73 -0.59
CA LEU A 135 30.05 -11.75 -1.41
C LEU A 135 31.33 -11.24 -2.10
N SER A 136 32.42 -12.00 -1.94
CA SER A 136 33.65 -11.85 -2.71
C SER A 136 33.52 -12.63 -4.02
N GLN A 137 33.44 -11.93 -5.16
CA GLN A 137 33.24 -12.56 -6.46
C GLN A 137 34.34 -13.58 -6.76
N TRP A 138 35.62 -13.20 -6.60
CA TRP A 138 36.74 -14.14 -6.73
C TRP A 138 36.76 -15.22 -5.65
N GLY A 139 36.32 -14.89 -4.43
CA GLY A 139 36.22 -15.84 -3.32
C GLY A 139 35.28 -17.01 -3.60
N THR A 140 34.30 -16.85 -4.49
CA THR A 140 33.39 -17.95 -4.88
C THR A 140 34.09 -19.06 -5.67
N VAL A 141 35.15 -18.76 -6.42
CA VAL A 141 35.83 -19.71 -7.31
C VAL A 141 36.46 -20.89 -6.54
N PRO A 142 37.35 -20.68 -5.55
CA PRO A 142 37.97 -21.80 -4.83
C PRO A 142 36.94 -22.63 -4.04
N LEU A 143 35.84 -22.01 -3.59
CA LEU A 143 34.75 -22.73 -2.93
C LEU A 143 34.01 -23.66 -3.91
N ALA A 144 33.72 -23.16 -5.11
CA ALA A 144 33.13 -23.98 -6.17
C ALA A 144 34.07 -25.12 -6.62
N GLU A 145 35.37 -24.86 -6.73
CA GLU A 145 36.38 -25.89 -7.04
C GLU A 145 36.49 -26.96 -5.94
N ALA A 146 36.23 -26.58 -4.68
CA ALA A 146 36.11 -27.51 -3.56
C ALA A 146 34.80 -28.32 -3.57
N GLY A 147 33.91 -28.09 -4.54
CA GLY A 147 32.69 -28.85 -4.76
C GLY A 147 31.46 -28.31 -4.04
N LEU A 148 31.52 -27.10 -3.47
CA LEU A 148 30.35 -26.48 -2.85
C LEU A 148 29.31 -26.09 -3.90
N SER A 149 28.04 -26.29 -3.55
CA SER A 149 26.89 -25.82 -4.34
C SER A 149 26.76 -24.29 -4.29
N PRO A 150 26.03 -23.67 -5.23
CA PRO A 150 25.79 -22.22 -5.21
C PRO A 150 25.22 -21.71 -3.88
N TYR A 151 24.31 -22.48 -3.28
CA TYR A 151 23.69 -22.12 -2.00
C TYR A 151 24.69 -22.19 -0.84
N GLU A 152 25.53 -23.23 -0.78
CA GLU A 152 26.58 -23.34 0.23
C GLU A 152 27.58 -22.18 0.12
N ILE A 153 28.02 -21.84 -1.10
CA ILE A 153 28.88 -20.68 -1.36
C ILE A 153 28.22 -19.40 -0.84
N LEU A 154 26.95 -19.16 -1.18
CA LEU A 154 26.21 -17.99 -0.71
C LEU A 154 26.14 -17.91 0.81
N THR A 155 25.95 -19.05 1.50
CA THR A 155 25.90 -19.09 2.98
C THR A 155 27.25 -18.84 3.64
N GLU A 156 28.38 -19.12 2.97
CA GLU A 156 29.71 -18.74 3.48
C GLU A 156 29.87 -17.21 3.55
N PHE A 157 29.28 -16.47 2.61
CA PHE A 157 29.38 -15.00 2.56
C PHE A 157 28.26 -14.30 3.33
N TYR A 158 27.03 -14.77 3.21
CA TYR A 158 25.86 -14.10 3.78
C TYR A 158 25.38 -14.73 5.09
N GLY A 159 26.02 -15.82 5.54
CA GLY A 159 25.63 -16.56 6.73
C GLY A 159 24.50 -17.58 6.48
N PRO A 160 24.21 -18.43 7.47
CA PRO A 160 23.27 -19.55 7.34
C PRO A 160 21.80 -19.13 7.29
N ASP A 161 21.47 -17.92 7.75
CA ASP A 161 20.11 -17.37 7.75
C ASP A 161 19.76 -16.79 6.37
N LEU A 162 19.81 -17.63 5.35
CA LEU A 162 19.58 -17.25 3.95
C LEU A 162 18.53 -18.17 3.34
N ALA A 163 17.68 -17.63 2.48
CA ALA A 163 16.74 -18.41 1.68
C ALA A 163 16.72 -17.89 0.23
N ILE A 164 16.35 -18.77 -0.69
CA ILE A 164 16.13 -18.41 -2.10
C ILE A 164 14.63 -18.48 -2.35
N VAL A 165 14.04 -17.34 -2.71
CA VAL A 165 12.71 -17.33 -3.33
C VAL A 165 12.88 -17.74 -4.77
N ARG A 166 12.06 -18.70 -5.21
CA ARG A 166 12.10 -19.24 -6.57
C ARG A 166 10.83 -18.93 -7.33
N ASP A 167 10.95 -18.83 -8.65
CA ASP A 167 9.82 -18.65 -9.57
C ASP A 167 8.93 -17.45 -9.21
N ALA A 168 9.56 -16.34 -8.82
CA ALA A 168 8.82 -15.14 -8.45
C ALA A 168 8.04 -14.58 -9.65
N PRO A 169 6.81 -14.08 -9.43
CA PRO A 169 5.98 -13.56 -10.51
C PRO A 169 6.63 -12.34 -11.15
N THR A 170 6.46 -12.20 -12.46
CA THR A 170 6.89 -11.00 -13.20
C THR A 170 5.76 -9.98 -13.28
N ALA A 171 6.08 -8.68 -13.17
CA ALA A 171 5.11 -7.61 -13.37
C ALA A 171 5.74 -6.30 -13.88
N PRO A 172 4.96 -5.37 -14.46
CA PRO A 172 5.46 -4.07 -14.89
C PRO A 172 6.03 -3.23 -13.74
N ASN A 173 7.18 -2.58 -13.96
CA ASN A 173 7.83 -1.71 -12.95
C ASN A 173 7.22 -0.29 -12.93
N LEU A 174 6.02 -0.16 -12.36
CA LEU A 174 5.27 1.12 -12.32
C LEU A 174 5.60 2.02 -11.10
N GLY A 175 6.50 1.57 -10.22
CA GLY A 175 6.78 2.22 -8.93
C GLY A 175 5.70 1.94 -7.88
N SER A 176 5.95 2.34 -6.63
CA SER A 176 5.05 2.00 -5.52
C SER A 176 3.96 3.01 -5.25
N TYR A 177 4.03 4.21 -5.84
CA TYR A 177 2.98 5.21 -5.66
C TYR A 177 1.68 4.75 -6.34
N PRO A 178 0.52 4.77 -5.64
CA PRO A 178 -0.74 4.18 -6.15
C PRO A 178 -1.37 4.92 -7.34
N GLY A 179 -0.76 6.00 -7.83
CA GLY A 179 -1.24 6.78 -8.97
C GLY A 179 -2.17 7.94 -8.57
N SER A 180 -2.83 7.87 -7.41
CA SER A 180 -3.64 8.94 -6.83
C SER A 180 -3.16 9.34 -5.42
N PRO A 181 -3.28 10.62 -5.02
CA PRO A 181 -2.90 11.04 -3.67
C PRO A 181 -3.82 10.42 -2.62
N LEU A 182 -3.26 10.03 -1.48
CA LEU A 182 -4.04 9.57 -0.33
C LEU A 182 -4.41 10.73 0.59
N ARG A 183 -5.63 10.74 1.11
CA ARG A 183 -6.21 11.83 1.92
C ARG A 183 -7.28 11.30 2.87
N LEU A 184 -7.71 12.17 3.79
CA LEU A 184 -8.76 11.86 4.76
C LEU A 184 -9.99 11.24 4.08
N GLY A 185 -10.43 10.08 4.57
CA GLY A 185 -11.55 9.31 4.05
C GLY A 185 -11.15 8.14 3.13
N ASP A 186 -9.92 8.13 2.59
CA ASP A 186 -9.46 7.04 1.73
C ASP A 186 -9.33 5.74 2.50
N VAL A 187 -9.61 4.61 1.84
CA VAL A 187 -9.55 3.27 2.43
C VAL A 187 -8.84 2.34 1.46
N SER A 188 -7.64 1.86 1.80
CA SER A 188 -6.87 0.97 0.92
C SER A 188 -5.69 0.26 1.60
N ASN A 189 -5.13 -0.74 0.90
CA ASN A 189 -3.84 -1.35 1.27
C ASN A 189 -2.68 -0.33 1.28
N ASP A 190 -2.78 0.75 0.48
CA ASP A 190 -1.79 1.82 0.44
C ASP A 190 -1.87 2.74 1.65
N VAL A 191 -3.09 3.01 2.13
CA VAL A 191 -3.28 3.70 3.41
C VAL A 191 -2.66 2.89 4.54
N ARG A 192 -2.93 1.58 4.61
CA ARG A 192 -2.31 0.71 5.63
C ARG A 192 -0.79 0.74 5.53
N THR A 193 -0.28 0.74 4.29
CA THR A 193 1.16 0.85 4.03
C THR A 193 1.76 2.11 4.64
N ILE A 194 1.15 3.29 4.43
CA ILE A 194 1.67 4.52 5.02
C ILE A 194 1.53 4.53 6.54
N GLN A 195 0.46 3.96 7.10
CA GLN A 195 0.26 3.87 8.55
C GLN A 195 1.36 3.03 9.21
N LEU A 196 1.67 1.85 8.66
CA LEU A 196 2.77 1.01 9.12
C LEU A 196 4.12 1.72 9.04
N ARG A 197 4.41 2.35 7.89
CA ARG A 197 5.68 3.05 7.67
C ARG A 197 5.84 4.25 8.60
N LEU A 198 4.82 5.10 8.72
CA LEU A 198 4.82 6.25 9.63
C LEU A 198 4.97 5.81 11.09
N ASN A 199 4.33 4.70 11.49
CA ASN A 199 4.53 4.13 12.81
C ASN A 199 5.96 3.63 13.04
N ARG A 200 6.59 3.00 12.04
CA ARG A 200 8.01 2.62 12.16
C ARG A 200 8.92 3.84 12.24
N ILE A 201 8.68 4.85 11.39
CA ILE A 201 9.44 6.12 11.36
C ILE A 201 9.29 6.84 12.71
N SER A 202 8.10 6.89 13.29
CA SER A 202 7.85 7.59 14.56
C SER A 202 8.55 6.98 15.77
N ASN A 203 9.08 5.74 15.68
CA ASN A 203 9.99 5.22 16.71
C ASN A 203 11.27 6.07 16.80
N ASN A 204 11.77 6.56 15.66
CA ASN A 204 12.97 7.38 15.56
C ASN A 204 12.64 8.88 15.56
N TYR A 205 11.40 9.26 15.20
CA TYR A 205 10.89 10.62 15.20
C TYR A 205 9.62 10.74 16.06
N PRO A 206 9.73 10.74 17.41
CA PRO A 206 8.59 10.66 18.32
C PRO A 206 7.62 11.85 18.27
N ALA A 207 8.02 12.94 17.61
CA ALA A 207 7.14 14.08 17.36
C ALA A 207 5.98 13.73 16.41
N ILE A 208 6.12 12.69 15.59
CA ILE A 208 5.07 12.16 14.72
C ILE A 208 4.16 11.26 15.57
N PRO A 209 2.85 11.57 15.71
CA PRO A 209 1.91 10.75 16.45
C PRO A 209 1.89 9.29 15.95
N LYS A 210 1.68 8.36 16.89
CA LYS A 210 1.39 6.96 16.57
C LYS A 210 -0.01 6.84 16.01
N ILE A 211 -0.16 6.06 14.95
CA ILE A 211 -1.43 5.77 14.31
C ILE A 211 -1.95 4.44 14.87
N TYR A 212 -3.17 4.45 15.43
CA TYR A 212 -3.86 3.25 15.86
C TYR A 212 -5.38 3.44 15.68
N PRO A 213 -6.10 2.45 15.12
CA PRO A 213 -5.59 1.18 14.59
C PRO A 213 -4.80 1.35 13.27
N VAL A 214 -4.06 0.31 12.87
CA VAL A 214 -3.43 0.22 11.54
C VAL A 214 -4.33 -0.62 10.64
N ASP A 215 -5.42 0.01 10.23
CA ASP A 215 -6.58 -0.62 9.58
C ASP A 215 -6.73 -0.21 8.10
N GLY A 216 -5.83 0.63 7.59
CA GLY A 216 -5.87 1.17 6.24
C GLY A 216 -7.03 2.10 5.95
N VAL A 217 -7.59 2.73 6.98
CA VAL A 217 -8.51 3.87 6.84
C VAL A 217 -7.73 5.16 7.07
N PHE A 218 -7.75 6.08 6.12
CA PHE A 218 -7.02 7.34 6.20
C PHE A 218 -7.85 8.28 7.03
N ASP A 219 -7.63 8.18 8.32
CA ASP A 219 -8.46 8.75 9.34
C ASP A 219 -7.80 10.03 9.92
N GLN A 220 -8.40 10.68 10.91
CA GLN A 220 -7.81 11.89 11.51
C GLN A 220 -6.44 11.62 12.16
N GLY A 221 -6.26 10.45 12.79
CA GLY A 221 -4.96 10.08 13.37
C GLY A 221 -3.88 9.93 12.30
N THR A 222 -4.25 9.35 11.15
CA THR A 222 -3.41 9.26 9.96
C THR A 222 -3.12 10.64 9.38
N LEU A 223 -4.12 11.52 9.27
CA LEU A 223 -3.98 12.90 8.80
C LEU A 223 -3.03 13.71 9.70
N ASP A 224 -3.19 13.63 11.01
CA ASP A 224 -2.35 14.33 11.98
C ASP A 224 -0.90 13.84 11.91
N ALA A 225 -0.71 12.51 11.81
CA ALA A 225 0.60 11.91 11.61
C ALA A 225 1.25 12.35 10.29
N VAL A 226 0.49 12.39 9.19
CA VAL A 226 0.98 12.86 7.88
C VAL A 226 1.33 14.34 7.91
N LYS A 227 0.46 15.22 8.43
CA LYS A 227 0.77 16.65 8.58
C LYS A 227 2.00 16.86 9.43
N LYS A 228 2.12 16.12 10.53
CA LYS A 228 3.27 16.24 11.41
C LYS A 228 4.56 15.73 10.77
N PHE A 229 4.48 14.62 10.04
CA PHE A 229 5.57 14.13 9.21
C PHE A 229 6.00 15.18 8.19
N GLN A 230 5.07 15.76 7.44
CA GLN A 230 5.35 16.80 6.45
C GLN A 230 6.06 18.01 7.08
N GLN A 231 5.60 18.47 8.25
CA GLN A 231 6.27 19.55 9.00
C GLN A 231 7.69 19.19 9.43
N VAL A 232 7.92 17.95 9.87
CA VAL A 232 9.24 17.49 10.34
C VAL A 232 10.25 17.39 9.20
N PHE A 233 9.78 17.13 7.98
CA PHE A 233 10.62 16.91 6.80
C PHE A 233 10.49 18.00 5.73
N ASP A 234 10.07 19.21 6.13
CA ASP A 234 9.99 20.41 5.29
C ASP A 234 9.19 20.22 3.98
N LEU A 235 8.12 19.41 4.05
CA LEU A 235 7.12 19.27 3.00
C LEU A 235 5.95 20.21 3.25
N THR A 236 5.13 20.46 2.22
CA THR A 236 3.85 21.16 2.39
C THR A 236 2.98 20.40 3.40
N PRO A 237 2.59 21.00 4.55
CA PRO A 237 1.86 20.29 5.61
C PRO A 237 0.34 20.28 5.36
N ASP A 238 -0.07 19.87 4.16
CA ASP A 238 -1.46 19.82 3.72
C ASP A 238 -2.21 18.58 4.23
N GLY A 239 -1.49 17.55 4.71
CA GLY A 239 -2.05 16.28 5.14
C GLY A 239 -2.39 15.32 4.01
N ILE A 240 -1.98 15.64 2.79
CA ILE A 240 -2.20 14.81 1.59
C ILE A 240 -0.92 14.03 1.29
N VAL A 241 -1.05 12.72 1.16
CA VAL A 241 0.05 11.86 0.72
C VAL A 241 0.07 11.81 -0.81
N GLY A 242 0.51 12.90 -1.41
CA GLY A 242 0.87 12.93 -2.83
C GLY A 242 2.25 12.31 -3.09
N LYS A 243 2.69 12.35 -4.36
CA LYS A 243 3.95 11.73 -4.81
C LYS A 243 5.15 12.10 -3.93
N ALA A 244 5.34 13.39 -3.62
CA ALA A 244 6.45 13.86 -2.80
C ALA A 244 6.41 13.29 -1.36
N THR A 245 5.26 13.35 -0.70
CA THR A 245 5.07 12.79 0.65
C THR A 245 5.30 11.28 0.66
N TRP A 246 4.71 10.56 -0.31
CA TRP A 246 4.85 9.11 -0.44
C TRP A 246 6.30 8.66 -0.53
N TYR A 247 7.05 9.25 -1.48
CA TYR A 247 8.44 8.90 -1.70
C TYR A 247 9.34 9.30 -0.54
N ARG A 248 9.04 10.42 0.15
CA ARG A 248 9.77 10.80 1.36
C ARG A 248 9.54 9.79 2.50
N ILE A 249 8.31 9.30 2.69
CA ILE A 249 8.00 8.24 3.66
C ILE A 249 8.74 6.95 3.28
N ALA A 250 8.71 6.55 2.00
CA ALA A 250 9.39 5.36 1.52
C ALA A 250 10.91 5.43 1.77
N TYR A 251 11.55 6.54 1.40
CA TYR A 251 12.98 6.78 1.61
C TYR A 251 13.37 6.66 3.10
N LEU A 252 12.64 7.35 3.97
CA LEU A 252 12.94 7.35 5.41
C LEU A 252 12.71 5.99 6.05
N TYR A 253 11.65 5.29 5.63
CA TYR A 253 11.40 3.92 6.07
C TYR A 253 12.59 3.02 5.69
N THR A 254 12.96 2.97 4.40
CA THR A 254 14.11 2.20 3.89
C THR A 254 15.40 2.52 4.64
N ALA A 255 15.69 3.79 4.90
CA ALA A 255 16.88 4.22 5.62
C ALA A 255 16.88 3.81 7.10
N ILE A 256 15.73 3.86 7.78
CA ILE A 256 15.61 3.50 9.21
C ILE A 256 15.67 1.99 9.40
N THR A 257 15.00 1.22 8.55
CA THR A 257 15.00 -0.25 8.61
C THR A 257 16.16 -0.88 7.86
N LYS A 258 17.03 -0.05 7.26
CA LYS A 258 18.27 -0.46 6.56
C LYS A 258 18.03 -1.47 5.44
N LEU A 259 16.91 -1.35 4.73
CA LEU A 259 16.53 -2.34 3.70
C LEU A 259 17.51 -2.36 2.52
N ALA A 260 18.24 -1.26 2.30
CA ALA A 260 19.30 -1.16 1.29
C ALA A 260 20.71 -1.43 1.87
N GLU A 261 20.79 -2.17 2.98
CA GLU A 261 22.04 -2.58 3.63
C GLU A 261 21.99 -4.10 3.91
N LEU A 262 23.17 -4.71 4.06
CA LEU A 262 23.30 -6.16 4.25
C LEU A 262 22.65 -6.68 5.55
N ASN A 263 22.58 -5.82 6.57
CA ASN A 263 22.03 -6.10 7.90
C ASN A 263 20.64 -5.46 8.12
N SER A 264 19.80 -5.49 7.07
CA SER A 264 18.38 -5.11 7.09
C SER A 264 17.63 -5.64 8.33
N GLU A 265 16.73 -4.82 8.88
CA GLU A 265 15.82 -5.25 9.96
C GLU A 265 14.75 -6.25 9.50
N GLY A 266 14.53 -6.40 8.18
CA GLY A 266 13.46 -7.24 7.65
C GLY A 266 12.15 -6.48 7.42
N VAL A 267 11.41 -6.90 6.41
CA VAL A 267 9.98 -6.62 6.23
C VAL A 267 9.22 -7.92 6.40
N ARG A 268 8.30 -7.99 7.36
CA ARG A 268 7.54 -9.21 7.62
C ARG A 268 6.38 -9.34 6.64
N LEU A 269 6.00 -10.58 6.34
CA LEU A 269 4.88 -10.86 5.43
C LEU A 269 3.60 -10.13 5.87
N GLU A 270 3.26 -10.15 7.16
CA GLU A 270 2.09 -9.47 7.73
C GLU A 270 2.06 -7.92 7.54
N ASP A 271 3.23 -7.31 7.35
CA ASP A 271 3.39 -5.87 7.14
C ASP A 271 3.14 -5.48 5.66
N VAL A 272 3.18 -6.46 4.75
CA VAL A 272 2.95 -6.24 3.30
C VAL A 272 1.71 -6.93 2.76
N THR A 273 1.17 -7.92 3.48
CA THR A 273 -0.10 -8.54 3.13
C THR A 273 -1.21 -7.52 3.25
N GLY A 274 -1.94 -7.34 2.17
CA GLY A 274 -3.15 -6.53 2.18
C GLY A 274 -4.21 -7.12 3.11
N ILE A 275 -4.94 -6.24 3.80
CA ILE A 275 -6.14 -6.62 4.56
C ILE A 275 -7.42 -6.29 3.78
N PHE A 276 -7.28 -5.54 2.68
CA PHE A 276 -8.31 -5.31 1.70
C PHE A 276 -8.06 -6.26 0.53
N PRO A 277 -9.09 -6.94 -0.01
CA PRO A 277 -8.94 -7.63 -1.27
C PRO A 277 -8.66 -6.60 -2.37
N ASP A 278 -7.65 -6.85 -3.21
CA ASP A 278 -7.25 -5.92 -4.29
C ASP A 278 -8.38 -5.71 -5.32
N TYR A 279 -9.35 -6.63 -5.32
CA TYR A 279 -10.56 -6.60 -6.13
C TYR A 279 -11.75 -7.07 -5.30
N LEU A 280 -12.89 -6.38 -5.38
CA LEU A 280 -14.17 -6.95 -4.94
C LEU A 280 -14.94 -7.53 -6.13
N ARG A 281 -15.46 -8.75 -5.98
CA ARG A 281 -16.20 -9.48 -7.00
C ARG A 281 -17.28 -10.36 -6.38
N ARG A 282 -18.14 -10.92 -7.25
CA ARG A 282 -19.21 -11.83 -6.81
C ARG A 282 -18.67 -12.94 -5.91
N GLY A 283 -19.29 -13.08 -4.73
CA GLY A 283 -18.93 -14.08 -3.73
C GLY A 283 -18.11 -13.54 -2.55
N ASP A 284 -17.51 -12.36 -2.70
CA ASP A 284 -16.82 -11.70 -1.60
C ASP A 284 -17.81 -11.23 -0.53
N LYS A 285 -17.34 -11.15 0.72
CA LYS A 285 -18.16 -10.79 1.88
C LYS A 285 -17.39 -9.87 2.83
N GLY A 286 -18.13 -9.08 3.62
CA GLY A 286 -17.60 -8.28 4.72
C GLY A 286 -17.85 -6.77 4.57
N ASP A 287 -17.23 -5.99 5.45
CA ASP A 287 -17.50 -4.55 5.56
C ASP A 287 -17.12 -3.77 4.29
N TYR A 288 -16.15 -4.23 3.49
CA TYR A 288 -15.81 -3.56 2.22
C TYR A 288 -16.89 -3.67 1.16
N VAL A 289 -17.60 -4.80 1.16
CA VAL A 289 -18.78 -4.94 0.31
C VAL A 289 -19.87 -3.99 0.81
N ARG A 290 -20.05 -3.82 2.14
CA ARG A 290 -20.99 -2.82 2.68
C ARG A 290 -20.61 -1.40 2.27
N VAL A 291 -19.34 -1.07 2.31
CA VAL A 291 -18.83 0.26 1.94
C VAL A 291 -19.10 0.51 0.45
N LEU A 292 -18.79 -0.46 -0.40
CA LEU A 292 -19.13 -0.41 -1.82
C LEU A 292 -20.63 -0.23 -2.04
N GLN A 293 -21.45 -1.06 -1.38
CA GLN A 293 -22.91 -1.02 -1.48
C GLN A 293 -23.47 0.34 -1.05
N TYR A 294 -22.92 0.94 0.02
CA TYR A 294 -23.27 2.28 0.46
C TYR A 294 -22.96 3.34 -0.61
N TYR A 295 -21.73 3.36 -1.14
CA TYR A 295 -21.34 4.33 -2.15
C TYR A 295 -22.15 4.20 -3.43
N LEU A 296 -22.38 2.98 -3.92
CA LEU A 296 -23.21 2.74 -5.10
C LEU A 296 -24.65 3.19 -4.88
N ASN A 297 -25.22 2.96 -3.70
CA ASN A 297 -26.54 3.48 -3.35
C ASN A 297 -26.58 5.00 -3.31
N ALA A 298 -25.60 5.63 -2.66
CA ALA A 298 -25.52 7.08 -2.59
C ALA A 298 -25.43 7.69 -3.99
N ILE A 299 -24.61 7.15 -4.88
CA ILE A 299 -24.49 7.61 -6.26
C ILE A 299 -25.78 7.32 -7.05
N GLY A 300 -26.36 6.13 -6.90
CA GLY A 300 -27.58 5.72 -7.61
C GLY A 300 -28.80 6.60 -7.29
N VAL A 301 -28.93 7.05 -6.04
CA VAL A 301 -29.99 7.98 -5.60
C VAL A 301 -29.99 9.28 -6.42
N PHE A 302 -28.82 9.79 -6.82
CA PHE A 302 -28.71 11.06 -7.55
C PHE A 302 -28.75 10.91 -9.08
N PHE A 303 -28.39 9.74 -9.62
CA PHE A 303 -28.13 9.61 -11.06
C PHE A 303 -28.99 8.61 -11.81
N THR A 304 -29.45 7.51 -11.19
CA THR A 304 -30.03 6.38 -11.94
C THR A 304 -31.49 6.08 -11.64
N GLY A 305 -32.00 6.46 -10.46
CA GLY A 305 -33.39 6.17 -10.07
C GLY A 305 -33.71 4.67 -9.95
N GLU A 306 -32.67 3.83 -9.81
CA GLU A 306 -32.80 2.38 -9.66
C GLU A 306 -32.92 1.95 -8.17
N ASP A 307 -33.38 0.71 -7.96
CA ASP A 307 -33.61 0.11 -6.64
C ASP A 307 -32.31 0.07 -5.82
N GLN A 308 -32.39 0.52 -4.56
CA GLN A 308 -31.28 0.44 -3.61
C GLN A 308 -30.83 -1.01 -3.42
N ILE A 309 -29.54 -1.29 -3.62
CA ILE A 309 -28.99 -2.61 -3.31
C ILE A 309 -28.90 -2.80 -1.79
N PRO A 310 -29.10 -4.03 -1.27
CA PRO A 310 -28.89 -4.31 0.13
C PRO A 310 -27.46 -3.95 0.56
N ILE A 311 -27.31 -3.32 1.73
CA ILE A 311 -26.01 -3.09 2.39
C ILE A 311 -25.78 -4.22 3.39
N ASP A 312 -25.76 -5.45 2.89
CA ASP A 312 -25.66 -6.67 3.70
C ASP A 312 -24.21 -7.15 3.87
N GLY A 313 -23.29 -6.62 3.08
CA GLY A 313 -21.90 -7.04 3.03
C GLY A 313 -21.69 -8.31 2.24
N ASP A 314 -22.65 -8.74 1.43
CA ASP A 314 -22.52 -9.87 0.52
C ASP A 314 -22.46 -9.36 -0.92
N PHE A 315 -21.35 -9.64 -1.63
CA PHE A 315 -21.19 -9.21 -3.02
C PHE A 315 -21.97 -10.19 -3.90
N GLY A 316 -23.29 -10.05 -3.88
CA GLY A 316 -24.24 -10.88 -4.61
C GLY A 316 -24.47 -10.40 -6.04
N THR A 317 -25.46 -11.00 -6.68
CA THR A 317 -25.88 -10.65 -8.05
C THR A 317 -26.25 -9.17 -8.18
N LEU A 318 -26.93 -8.61 -7.18
CA LEU A 318 -27.37 -7.21 -7.20
C LEU A 318 -26.17 -6.23 -7.12
N THR A 319 -25.21 -6.51 -6.24
CA THR A 319 -24.00 -5.68 -6.12
C THR A 319 -23.17 -5.74 -7.40
N GLU A 320 -23.00 -6.92 -8.01
CA GLU A 320 -22.29 -7.03 -9.29
C GLU A 320 -22.98 -6.25 -10.42
N GLN A 321 -24.31 -6.33 -10.49
CA GLN A 321 -25.09 -5.58 -11.49
C GLN A 321 -24.91 -4.07 -11.30
N ALA A 322 -24.99 -3.57 -10.07
CA ALA A 322 -24.76 -2.16 -9.76
C ALA A 322 -23.35 -1.71 -10.14
N VAL A 323 -22.33 -2.54 -9.88
CA VAL A 323 -20.95 -2.27 -10.31
C VAL A 323 -20.84 -2.19 -11.83
N ARG A 324 -21.42 -3.14 -12.57
CA ARG A 324 -21.39 -3.13 -14.05
C ARG A 324 -22.09 -1.90 -14.63
N ILE A 325 -23.20 -1.48 -14.04
CA ILE A 325 -23.92 -0.28 -14.43
C ILE A 325 -23.04 0.95 -14.19
N PHE A 326 -22.48 1.08 -12.99
CA PHE A 326 -21.55 2.16 -12.67
C PHE A 326 -20.37 2.21 -13.65
N GLN A 327 -19.73 1.07 -13.91
CA GLN A 327 -18.63 0.97 -14.86
C GLN A 327 -19.01 1.45 -16.25
N ARG A 328 -20.17 1.02 -16.76
CA ARG A 328 -20.70 1.43 -18.06
C ARG A 328 -20.93 2.94 -18.11
N ASP A 329 -21.58 3.49 -17.10
CA ASP A 329 -22.01 4.89 -17.08
C ASP A 329 -20.82 5.86 -17.00
N TYR A 330 -19.69 5.43 -16.40
CA TYR A 330 -18.47 6.22 -16.26
C TYR A 330 -17.31 5.77 -17.18
N GLY A 331 -17.60 4.97 -18.21
CA GLY A 331 -16.63 4.62 -19.25
C GLY A 331 -15.48 3.72 -18.80
N LEU A 332 -15.69 2.90 -17.77
CA LEU A 332 -14.74 1.91 -17.26
C LEU A 332 -14.95 0.54 -17.95
N PRO A 333 -13.95 -0.37 -17.89
CA PRO A 333 -14.16 -1.77 -18.28
C PRO A 333 -15.33 -2.40 -17.50
N VAL A 334 -16.32 -2.94 -18.21
CA VAL A 334 -17.56 -3.49 -17.62
C VAL A 334 -17.37 -4.97 -17.25
N ASP A 335 -16.51 -5.24 -16.28
CA ASP A 335 -16.16 -6.60 -15.84
C ASP A 335 -16.91 -7.04 -14.57
N GLY A 336 -17.60 -6.14 -13.88
CA GLY A 336 -18.29 -6.41 -12.62
C GLY A 336 -17.33 -6.59 -11.42
N ILE A 337 -16.06 -6.23 -11.59
CA ILE A 337 -15.01 -6.33 -10.58
C ILE A 337 -14.62 -4.92 -10.14
N VAL A 338 -14.64 -4.69 -8.83
CA VAL A 338 -14.22 -3.40 -8.25
C VAL A 338 -12.73 -3.47 -7.94
N GLY A 339 -11.92 -3.15 -8.95
CA GLY A 339 -10.49 -2.88 -8.79
C GLY A 339 -10.20 -1.39 -8.54
N PRO A 340 -8.90 -1.00 -8.55
CA PRO A 340 -8.48 0.37 -8.23
C PRO A 340 -9.13 1.47 -9.08
N GLN A 341 -9.32 1.25 -10.38
CA GLN A 341 -9.95 2.24 -11.28
C GLN A 341 -11.43 2.47 -10.93
N THR A 342 -12.16 1.39 -10.65
CA THR A 342 -13.57 1.46 -10.25
C THR A 342 -13.70 2.20 -8.92
N TRP A 343 -12.86 1.88 -7.93
CA TRP A 343 -12.85 2.57 -6.63
C TRP A 343 -12.56 4.06 -6.74
N ALA A 344 -11.53 4.43 -7.53
CA ALA A 344 -11.17 5.83 -7.73
C ALA A 344 -12.34 6.63 -8.32
N LYS A 345 -13.02 6.07 -9.33
CA LYS A 345 -14.15 6.72 -9.97
C LYS A 345 -15.38 6.80 -9.04
N ILE A 346 -15.70 5.74 -8.28
CA ILE A 346 -16.79 5.77 -7.27
C ILE A 346 -16.57 6.92 -6.30
N THR A 347 -15.36 7.05 -5.78
CA THR A 347 -15.01 8.05 -4.77
C THR A 347 -15.04 9.47 -5.35
N GLU A 348 -14.54 9.67 -6.56
CA GLU A 348 -14.62 10.94 -7.29
C GLU A 348 -16.07 11.40 -7.42
N ILE A 349 -16.95 10.55 -7.96
CA ILE A 349 -18.36 10.89 -8.16
C ILE A 349 -19.08 11.14 -6.84
N TYR A 350 -18.83 10.32 -5.82
CA TYR A 350 -19.43 10.53 -4.50
C TYR A 350 -19.08 11.92 -3.92
N ASN A 351 -17.81 12.33 -4.05
CA ASN A 351 -17.36 13.63 -3.57
C ASN A 351 -17.96 14.78 -4.39
N ASP A 352 -18.07 14.62 -5.72
CA ASP A 352 -18.69 15.61 -6.60
C ASP A 352 -20.16 15.84 -6.25
N ILE A 353 -20.91 14.78 -5.92
CA ILE A 353 -22.27 14.89 -5.40
C ILE A 353 -22.28 15.72 -4.12
N GLY A 354 -21.43 15.37 -3.15
CA GLY A 354 -21.34 16.09 -1.88
C GLY A 354 -21.03 17.58 -2.05
N ALA A 355 -20.17 17.93 -3.00
CA ALA A 355 -19.82 19.32 -3.30
C ALA A 355 -20.92 20.09 -4.05
N ALA A 356 -21.79 19.40 -4.79
CA ALA A 356 -22.84 20.00 -5.61
C ALA A 356 -24.14 20.26 -4.84
N LEU A 357 -24.34 19.65 -3.66
CA LEU A 357 -25.57 19.79 -2.87
C LEU A 357 -25.59 21.10 -2.05
N PRO A 358 -26.66 21.92 -2.15
CA PRO A 358 -26.90 23.04 -1.24
C PRO A 358 -27.07 22.54 0.20
N GLU A 359 -26.51 23.26 1.19
CA GLU A 359 -26.56 22.89 2.62
C GLU A 359 -27.96 22.57 3.17
N TRP A 360 -29.04 23.09 2.56
CA TRP A 360 -30.42 22.91 3.02
C TRP A 360 -31.15 21.69 2.42
N GLU A 361 -30.67 21.10 1.32
CA GLU A 361 -31.26 19.87 0.74
C GLU A 361 -30.75 18.60 1.45
N ALA A 362 -29.59 18.67 2.12
CA ALA A 362 -29.09 17.60 2.98
C ALA A 362 -30.02 17.29 4.18
N ALA A 363 -30.96 18.19 4.50
CA ALA A 363 -31.90 18.06 5.62
C ALA A 363 -33.17 17.25 5.30
N ALA A 364 -33.43 16.89 4.04
CA ALA A 364 -34.68 16.24 3.63
C ALA A 364 -34.60 14.71 3.41
N GLY A 365 -33.42 14.11 3.65
CA GLY A 365 -33.15 12.67 3.58
C GLY A 365 -31.92 12.30 4.41
N ALA A 366 -31.53 11.03 4.48
CA ALA A 366 -30.31 10.64 5.20
C ALA A 366 -29.11 11.41 4.59
N PRO A 367 -28.43 12.29 5.35
CA PRO A 367 -27.37 13.12 4.78
C PRO A 367 -26.24 12.23 4.25
N LEU A 368 -25.54 12.67 3.20
CA LEU A 368 -24.36 11.96 2.73
C LEU A 368 -23.33 11.90 3.87
N PHE A 369 -22.70 10.75 4.01
CA PHE A 369 -21.67 10.57 5.01
C PHE A 369 -20.52 11.57 4.79
N PRO A 370 -20.20 12.43 5.76
CA PRO A 370 -19.23 13.53 5.59
C PRO A 370 -17.76 13.07 5.62
N GLY A 371 -17.49 11.77 5.48
CA GLY A 371 -16.14 11.19 5.43
C GLY A 371 -15.66 10.58 6.75
N ARG A 372 -15.72 11.29 7.88
CA ARG A 372 -15.51 10.70 9.22
C ARG A 372 -16.00 11.65 10.31
N LEU A 373 -16.55 11.11 11.40
CA LEU A 373 -16.76 11.86 12.64
C LEU A 373 -16.08 11.15 13.82
N VAL A 374 -15.22 11.88 14.54
CA VAL A 374 -14.46 11.38 15.70
C VAL A 374 -14.42 12.40 16.82
N GLU A 375 -13.95 11.97 17.98
CA GLU A 375 -13.69 12.85 19.11
C GLU A 375 -12.82 14.06 18.72
N GLY A 376 -13.24 15.25 19.19
CA GLY A 376 -12.63 16.53 18.87
C GLY A 376 -13.28 17.26 17.69
N MET A 377 -14.09 16.59 16.87
CA MET A 377 -14.84 17.24 15.79
C MET A 377 -16.07 17.99 16.32
N GLN A 378 -16.47 19.02 15.59
CA GLN A 378 -17.67 19.79 15.89
C GLN A 378 -18.42 20.16 14.61
N GLY A 379 -19.75 20.25 14.68
CA GLY A 379 -20.57 20.64 13.52
C GLY A 379 -21.97 20.04 13.54
N ASN A 380 -22.72 20.29 12.46
CA ASN A 380 -24.08 19.78 12.30
C ASN A 380 -24.11 18.26 12.15
N ASP A 381 -23.11 17.66 11.50
CA ASP A 381 -23.05 16.20 11.35
C ASP A 381 -22.83 15.49 12.70
N VAL A 382 -22.05 16.11 13.59
CA VAL A 382 -21.87 15.62 14.97
C VAL A 382 -23.19 15.70 15.73
N ARG A 383 -23.90 16.83 15.60
CA ARG A 383 -25.22 17.02 16.22
C ARG A 383 -26.19 15.96 15.72
N GLN A 384 -26.20 15.69 14.41
CA GLN A 384 -27.06 14.70 13.79
C GLN A 384 -26.80 13.29 14.34
N VAL A 385 -25.54 12.90 14.50
CA VAL A 385 -25.17 11.62 15.13
C VAL A 385 -25.63 11.57 16.58
N GLN A 386 -25.45 12.65 17.35
CA GLN A 386 -25.92 12.71 18.74
C GLN A 386 -27.45 12.59 18.83
N GLU A 387 -28.19 13.16 17.87
CA GLU A 387 -29.64 13.01 17.75
C GLU A 387 -30.04 11.57 17.42
N TRP A 388 -29.40 10.92 16.45
CA TRP A 388 -29.65 9.51 16.16
C TRP A 388 -29.34 8.61 17.35
N LEU A 389 -28.22 8.82 18.05
CA LEU A 389 -27.90 8.06 19.27
C LEU A 389 -28.95 8.26 20.36
N ASN A 390 -29.50 9.47 20.49
CA ASN A 390 -30.59 9.74 21.42
C ASN A 390 -31.88 9.02 21.01
N ILE A 391 -32.21 8.96 19.72
CA ILE A 391 -33.33 8.17 19.20
C ILE A 391 -33.12 6.69 19.51
N LEU A 392 -31.94 6.14 19.18
CA LEU A 392 -31.60 4.75 19.48
C LEU A 392 -31.66 4.43 20.98
N SER A 393 -31.30 5.38 21.86
CA SER A 393 -31.36 5.19 23.32
C SER A 393 -32.78 4.93 23.85
N THR A 394 -33.82 5.19 23.04
CA THR A 394 -35.22 4.88 23.41
C THR A 394 -35.52 3.38 23.34
N GLU A 395 -34.89 2.65 22.41
CA GLU A 395 -35.02 1.20 22.27
C GLU A 395 -33.86 0.45 22.95
N PHE A 396 -32.69 1.08 23.02
CA PHE A 396 -31.45 0.53 23.59
C PHE A 396 -30.95 1.38 24.78
N PRO A 397 -31.46 1.16 26.00
CA PRO A 397 -31.17 2.02 27.16
C PRO A 397 -29.71 2.07 27.61
N ASP A 398 -28.89 1.10 27.19
CA ASP A 398 -27.45 1.06 27.48
C ASP A 398 -26.68 2.16 26.74
N ILE A 399 -27.24 2.71 25.64
CA ILE A 399 -26.66 3.86 24.94
C ILE A 399 -26.85 5.10 25.83
N PRO A 400 -25.76 5.73 26.32
CA PRO A 400 -25.85 6.93 27.13
C PRO A 400 -26.55 8.07 26.39
N LYS A 401 -27.52 8.71 27.05
CA LYS A 401 -28.17 9.92 26.52
C LYS A 401 -27.18 11.07 26.43
N LEU A 402 -27.20 11.76 25.29
CA LEU A 402 -26.30 12.85 24.95
C LEU A 402 -27.04 14.19 24.92
N THR A 403 -26.31 15.27 25.14
CA THR A 403 -26.73 16.59 24.67
C THR A 403 -26.33 16.69 23.21
N ALA A 404 -27.28 17.00 22.32
CA ALA A 404 -27.01 17.22 20.90
C ALA A 404 -26.42 18.63 20.68
N ASP A 405 -25.23 18.86 21.23
CA ASP A 405 -24.54 20.15 21.21
C ASP A 405 -23.67 20.35 19.96
N GLY A 406 -23.48 19.30 19.17
CA GLY A 406 -22.62 19.31 17.99
C GLY A 406 -21.13 19.23 18.34
N MET A 407 -20.76 18.85 19.57
CA MET A 407 -19.37 18.64 20.00
C MET A 407 -19.11 17.16 20.25
N PHE A 408 -18.20 16.57 19.49
CA PHE A 408 -17.89 15.15 19.60
C PHE A 408 -16.89 14.98 20.74
N GLY A 409 -17.39 14.83 21.97
CA GLY A 409 -16.57 14.61 23.16
C GLY A 409 -16.52 13.13 23.61
N PRO A 410 -15.82 12.84 24.71
CA PRO A 410 -15.69 11.48 25.25
C PRO A 410 -17.04 10.76 25.49
N ARG A 411 -18.10 11.51 25.81
CA ARG A 411 -19.45 10.95 25.95
C ARG A 411 -20.05 10.48 24.64
N THR A 412 -19.85 11.24 23.55
CA THR A 412 -20.27 10.83 22.20
C THR A 412 -19.49 9.59 21.76
N THR A 413 -18.17 9.54 22.01
CA THR A 413 -17.33 8.35 21.78
C THR A 413 -17.86 7.13 22.53
N GLN A 414 -18.18 7.28 23.82
CA GLN A 414 -18.75 6.20 24.63
C GLN A 414 -20.08 5.70 24.07
N ALA A 415 -21.01 6.61 23.76
CA ALA A 415 -22.32 6.25 23.23
C ALA A 415 -22.25 5.57 21.86
N LEU A 416 -21.33 6.02 20.99
CA LEU A 416 -21.06 5.36 19.72
C LEU A 416 -20.50 3.96 19.89
N THR A 417 -19.50 3.80 20.76
CA THR A 417 -18.89 2.49 21.05
C THR A 417 -19.95 1.50 21.51
N THR A 418 -20.85 1.93 22.41
CA THR A 418 -21.97 1.11 22.88
C THR A 418 -22.97 0.81 21.76
N ALA A 419 -23.40 1.82 21.00
CA ALA A 419 -24.34 1.64 19.90
C ALA A 419 -23.80 0.68 18.84
N GLN A 420 -22.54 0.84 18.43
CA GLN A 420 -21.86 -0.04 17.49
C GLN A 420 -21.85 -1.48 18.00
N SER A 421 -21.48 -1.70 19.27
CA SER A 421 -21.49 -3.04 19.87
C SER A 421 -22.89 -3.68 19.85
N ILE A 422 -23.94 -2.91 20.14
CA ILE A 422 -25.33 -3.38 20.13
C ILE A 422 -25.79 -3.73 18.72
N LEU A 423 -25.39 -2.94 17.74
CA LEU A 423 -25.77 -3.09 16.34
C LEU A 423 -24.90 -4.10 15.57
N GLY A 424 -24.00 -4.80 16.26
CA GLY A 424 -23.11 -5.80 15.66
C GLY A 424 -22.02 -5.21 14.75
N LEU A 425 -21.73 -3.91 14.93
CA LEU A 425 -20.61 -3.23 14.29
C LEU A 425 -19.37 -3.32 15.17
N THR A 426 -18.19 -3.16 14.58
CA THR A 426 -16.94 -2.99 15.34
C THR A 426 -17.05 -1.75 16.24
N PRO A 427 -16.87 -1.86 17.57
CA PRO A 427 -17.08 -0.77 18.52
C PRO A 427 -15.86 0.17 18.55
N THR A 428 -15.71 0.95 17.49
CA THR A 428 -14.55 1.81 17.27
C THR A 428 -14.65 3.19 17.92
N GLY A 429 -15.85 3.61 18.31
CA GLY A 429 -16.11 4.94 18.87
C GLY A 429 -16.04 6.09 17.85
N PHE A 430 -15.86 5.80 16.56
CA PHE A 430 -15.92 6.77 15.47
C PHE A 430 -17.06 6.44 14.48
N VAL A 431 -17.49 7.43 13.72
CA VAL A 431 -18.52 7.24 12.67
C VAL A 431 -17.83 7.13 11.31
N GLY A 432 -17.83 5.89 10.77
CA GLY A 432 -17.54 5.57 9.37
C GLY A 432 -18.82 5.50 8.52
N PRO A 433 -18.73 5.22 7.21
CA PRO A 433 -19.92 5.18 6.32
C PRO A 433 -20.94 4.13 6.77
N ILE A 434 -20.47 2.98 7.26
CA ILE A 434 -21.36 1.91 7.76
C ILE A 434 -22.03 2.32 9.07
N THR A 435 -21.28 2.90 10.01
CA THR A 435 -21.86 3.41 11.26
C THR A 435 -22.88 4.50 10.97
N TRP A 436 -22.57 5.42 10.05
CA TRP A 436 -23.47 6.48 9.63
C TRP A 436 -24.78 5.94 9.05
N ASP A 437 -24.70 5.09 8.03
CA ASP A 437 -25.89 4.47 7.41
C ASP A 437 -26.69 3.64 8.41
N THR A 438 -26.00 2.86 9.26
CA THR A 438 -26.67 2.02 10.26
C THR A 438 -27.41 2.87 11.30
N LEU A 439 -26.77 3.92 11.83
CA LEU A 439 -27.42 4.83 12.78
C LEU A 439 -28.62 5.53 12.16
N ALA A 440 -28.47 6.06 10.93
CA ALA A 440 -29.55 6.74 10.22
C ALA A 440 -30.76 5.82 9.98
N ARG A 441 -30.53 4.60 9.48
CA ARG A 441 -31.60 3.62 9.23
C ARG A 441 -32.29 3.18 10.52
N GLN A 442 -31.53 2.92 11.58
CA GLN A 442 -32.11 2.52 12.86
C GLN A 442 -32.90 3.65 13.50
N ALA A 443 -32.41 4.89 13.42
CA ALA A 443 -33.14 6.05 13.91
C ALA A 443 -34.47 6.23 13.15
N ALA A 444 -34.43 6.20 11.82
CA ALA A 444 -35.62 6.33 10.98
C ALA A 444 -36.66 5.22 11.26
N ARG A 445 -36.21 3.97 11.47
CA ARG A 445 -37.10 2.85 11.85
C ARG A 445 -37.80 3.10 13.18
N ILE A 446 -37.06 3.58 14.18
CA ILE A 446 -37.60 3.84 15.52
C ILE A 446 -38.62 4.98 15.47
N GLU A 447 -38.32 6.04 14.72
CA GLU A 447 -39.21 7.18 14.52
C GLU A 447 -40.51 6.79 13.80
N SER A 448 -40.43 5.95 12.75
CA SER A 448 -41.62 5.49 12.04
C SER A 448 -42.53 4.63 12.94
N GLN A 449 -41.94 3.81 13.82
CA GLN A 449 -42.69 2.98 14.78
C GLN A 449 -43.38 3.81 15.88
N THR A 450 -42.82 4.96 16.25
CA THR A 450 -43.42 5.83 17.28
C THR A 450 -44.56 6.69 16.74
N GLN A 451 -44.58 7.00 15.44
CA GLN A 451 -45.67 7.75 14.81
C GLN A 451 -46.97 6.94 14.63
N GLU A 452 -46.89 5.61 14.51
CA GLU A 452 -48.07 4.74 14.37
C GLU A 452 -48.85 4.47 15.68
N VAL A 453 -48.32 4.88 16.85
CA VAL A 453 -48.86 4.52 18.17
C VAL A 453 -49.64 5.66 18.85
N THR A 454 -49.80 6.81 18.19
CA THR A 454 -50.58 7.95 18.71
C THR A 454 -51.99 7.96 18.09
N PRO A 455 -53.07 7.62 18.84
CA PRO A 455 -54.44 7.71 18.35
C PRO A 455 -54.95 9.15 18.18
#